data_AF-A0A6C0E9N1-F1
#
_entry.id   AF-A0A6C0E9N1-F1
#
_cell.length_a   1.000
_cell.length_b   1.000
_cell.length_c   1.000
_cell.angle_alpha   90.00
_cell.angle_beta   90.00
_cell.angle_gamma   90.00
#
_symmetry.space_group_name_H-M   'P 1'
#
loop_
_entity.id
_entity.type
_entity.pdbx_description
1 polymer ?
#
loop_
_entity_poly.entity_id
_entity_poly.type
_entity_poly.pdbx_seq_one_letter_code
_entity_poly.pdbx_strand_id
1 'polypeptide(L)'
;MFSFLKYFNNNDKNNYEGLTDASLNINTITSDISGNINSAKKTADKAKDDSKKTSESINELAKEIFNKSTIILVILFLAIYFIVYFILGFFLNKGGESTNFQTKVSRTFDIFILVAVLIVVALFFYTYSEKEKETVFNDLFENTKDFIDRPSSIFVTGFLIILLYVILYLFRIPMTQETKPFFVYFIESLAWIVFIIIAFVDFFKYVLGISITDMLSKLINPKEDEKDEKPTPKPTNTNEVFNISNNLYTYEDAQAICSSYGAKLATYEQIEDAYKNGAEWCNYGWSDGQMAFFPTQKTTWTELQKFPKHKNDCGRPGINGGYIHNPHVKFGVNCYGKKPKANPQDLSLLNNKGKNLFPKSEADVALDKKVDYWKKNGDKMLRLNSFNNVKWSEF
;
A
#
# COMPACT_ATOMS: atom_id res chain seq x y z
N MET A 1 54.18 -24.49 32.26
CA MET A 1 54.91 -23.27 31.86
C MET A 1 54.38 -22.12 32.71
N PHE A 2 55.21 -21.18 33.13
CA PHE A 2 54.93 -20.13 34.16
C PHE A 2 53.57 -19.42 33.97
N SER A 3 52.71 -19.38 34.99
CA SER A 3 52.60 -18.34 36.07
C SER A 3 51.80 -17.11 35.58
N PHE A 4 50.81 -16.56 36.30
CA PHE A 4 50.70 -16.35 37.75
C PHE A 4 49.32 -16.65 38.36
N LEU A 5 49.31 -17.12 39.62
CA LEU A 5 48.15 -17.16 40.53
C LEU A 5 48.62 -16.76 41.94
N LYS A 6 48.16 -15.61 42.48
CA LYS A 6 48.36 -15.04 43.85
C LYS A 6 47.79 -13.61 43.86
N TYR A 7 47.14 -13.03 44.89
CA TYR A 7 46.51 -13.48 46.17
C TYR A 7 45.14 -12.73 46.27
N PHE A 8 44.28 -12.70 47.30
CA PHE A 8 44.14 -13.29 48.67
C PHE A 8 42.65 -13.71 48.84
N ASN A 9 42.20 -14.62 49.72
CA ASN A 9 42.84 -15.44 50.76
C ASN A 9 43.12 -14.82 52.15
N ASN A 10 42.13 -14.20 52.83
CA ASN A 10 41.74 -14.57 54.22
C ASN A 10 40.63 -13.70 54.85
N ASN A 11 39.86 -14.34 55.75
CA ASN A 11 39.14 -13.81 56.94
C ASN A 11 38.12 -12.66 56.73
N ASP A 12 37.00 -12.57 57.46
CA ASP A 12 36.86 -12.76 58.91
C ASP A 12 35.60 -13.50 59.40
N LYS A 13 35.46 -13.63 60.73
CA LYS A 13 34.41 -14.40 61.43
C LYS A 13 33.52 -13.54 62.35
N ASN A 14 32.35 -14.12 62.67
CA ASN A 14 31.51 -13.94 63.88
C ASN A 14 30.51 -12.77 63.97
N ASN A 15 29.36 -13.11 64.57
CA ASN A 15 28.29 -12.29 65.18
C ASN A 15 27.50 -11.39 64.21
N TYR A 16 26.15 -11.40 64.22
CA TYR A 16 25.25 -11.45 65.38
C TYR A 16 24.22 -12.59 65.39
N GLU A 17 23.80 -12.98 66.60
CA GLU A 17 22.52 -13.68 66.84
C GLU A 17 21.38 -12.65 67.04
N GLY A 18 20.13 -13.01 66.69
CA GLY A 18 18.97 -12.20 67.04
C GLY A 18 17.66 -12.52 66.29
N LEU A 19 16.75 -13.23 66.98
CA LEU A 19 15.27 -13.08 66.93
C LEU A 19 14.59 -13.07 65.53
N THR A 20 14.16 -14.23 65.01
CA THR A 20 12.82 -14.88 65.18
C THR A 20 11.70 -14.40 64.23
N ASP A 21 11.02 -15.38 63.63
CA ASP A 21 9.70 -15.37 62.97
C ASP A 21 9.36 -14.33 61.88
N ALA A 22 9.49 -14.76 60.61
CA ALA A 22 8.63 -14.32 59.51
C ALA A 22 8.47 -15.44 58.44
N SER A 23 7.31 -15.52 57.81
CA SER A 23 6.93 -16.62 56.90
C SER A 23 7.61 -16.59 55.53
N LEU A 24 7.95 -17.78 55.00
CA LEU A 24 8.38 -17.99 53.61
C LEU A 24 7.25 -17.60 52.63
N ASN A 25 7.44 -16.51 51.88
CA ASN A 25 6.46 -16.04 50.90
C ASN A 25 6.68 -16.67 49.51
N ILE A 26 6.07 -17.84 49.28
CA ILE A 26 6.24 -18.64 48.06
C ILE A 26 5.76 -17.92 46.77
N ASN A 27 4.89 -16.91 46.91
CA ASN A 27 4.22 -16.24 45.78
C ASN A 27 5.17 -15.52 44.80
N THR A 28 6.36 -15.09 45.25
CA THR A 28 7.30 -14.30 44.43
C THR A 28 8.08 -15.15 43.43
N ILE A 29 8.22 -16.46 43.63
CA ILE A 29 8.91 -17.34 42.67
C ILE A 29 7.95 -17.79 41.55
N THR A 30 6.65 -17.87 41.84
CA THR A 30 5.62 -18.27 40.89
C THR A 30 5.28 -17.22 39.82
N SER A 31 5.54 -15.93 40.06
CA SER A 31 5.29 -14.87 39.07
C SER A 31 6.20 -14.97 37.85
N ASP A 32 7.49 -15.14 38.07
CA ASP A 32 8.51 -14.98 37.02
C ASP A 32 8.53 -16.19 36.08
N ILE A 33 8.29 -17.39 36.63
CA ILE A 33 8.09 -18.62 35.86
C ILE A 33 6.83 -18.51 35.00
N SER A 34 5.73 -17.97 35.55
CA SER A 34 4.49 -17.73 34.80
C SER A 34 4.68 -16.72 33.66
N GLY A 35 5.37 -15.61 33.92
CA GLY A 35 5.67 -14.60 32.90
C GLY A 35 6.45 -15.17 31.71
N ASN A 36 7.50 -15.96 31.97
CA ASN A 36 8.37 -16.48 30.93
C ASN A 36 7.70 -17.60 30.09
N ILE A 37 6.90 -18.47 30.72
CA ILE A 37 6.11 -19.49 30.00
C ILE A 37 5.07 -18.83 29.08
N ASN A 38 4.37 -17.79 29.56
CA ASN A 38 3.39 -17.06 28.76
C ASN A 38 4.03 -16.29 27.58
N SER A 39 5.27 -15.80 27.74
CA SER A 39 6.07 -15.22 26.66
C SER A 39 6.35 -16.26 25.56
N ALA A 40 7.00 -17.38 25.91
CA ALA A 40 7.36 -18.43 24.96
C ALA A 40 6.14 -19.01 24.23
N LYS A 41 5.02 -19.19 24.94
CA LYS A 41 3.76 -19.68 24.36
C LYS A 41 3.18 -18.71 23.34
N LYS A 42 3.16 -17.40 23.62
CA LYS A 42 2.76 -16.38 22.62
C LYS A 42 3.60 -16.41 21.35
N THR A 43 4.92 -16.62 21.48
CA THR A 43 5.81 -16.70 20.30
C THR A 43 5.53 -17.96 19.47
N ALA A 44 5.33 -19.10 20.13
CA ALA A 44 5.01 -20.37 19.45
C ALA A 44 3.62 -20.36 18.77
N ASP A 45 2.61 -19.83 19.44
CA ASP A 45 1.25 -19.74 18.88
C ASP A 45 1.19 -18.72 17.72
N LYS A 46 1.94 -17.61 17.80
CA LYS A 46 2.05 -16.65 16.69
C LYS A 46 2.79 -17.25 15.47
N ALA A 47 3.90 -17.97 15.69
CA ALA A 47 4.60 -18.66 14.61
C ALA A 47 3.73 -19.72 13.92
N LYS A 48 2.82 -20.37 14.65
CA LYS A 48 1.79 -21.26 14.08
C LYS A 48 0.74 -20.50 13.28
N ASP A 49 0.25 -19.36 13.76
CA ASP A 49 -0.75 -18.56 13.02
C ASP A 49 -0.17 -18.02 11.71
N ASP A 50 1.03 -17.43 11.73
CA ASP A 50 1.68 -16.88 10.55
C ASP A 50 2.05 -18.00 9.52
N SER A 51 2.52 -19.16 9.99
CA SER A 51 2.75 -20.34 9.16
C SER A 51 1.45 -20.87 8.52
N LYS A 52 0.38 -20.98 9.31
CA LYS A 52 -0.93 -21.43 8.83
C LYS A 52 -1.50 -20.46 7.79
N LYS A 53 -1.45 -19.15 8.06
CA LYS A 53 -1.94 -18.08 7.18
C LYS A 53 -1.19 -18.04 5.84
N THR A 54 0.12 -18.30 5.84
CA THR A 54 0.92 -18.46 4.60
C THR A 54 0.57 -19.75 3.85
N SER A 55 0.29 -20.85 4.57
CA SER A 55 -0.19 -22.09 3.91
C SER A 55 -1.58 -21.91 3.31
N GLU A 56 -2.47 -21.16 3.96
CA GLU A 56 -3.82 -20.89 3.47
C GLU A 56 -3.79 -20.00 2.21
N SER A 57 -2.99 -18.93 2.17
CA SER A 57 -2.88 -18.09 0.96
C SER A 57 -2.27 -18.82 -0.25
N ILE A 58 -1.26 -19.68 -0.03
CA ILE A 58 -0.71 -20.54 -1.10
C ILE A 58 -1.75 -21.55 -1.57
N ASN A 59 -2.56 -22.12 -0.67
CA ASN A 59 -3.62 -23.06 -1.03
C ASN A 59 -4.81 -22.39 -1.76
N GLU A 60 -5.17 -21.15 -1.46
CA GLU A 60 -6.18 -20.41 -2.25
C GLU A 60 -5.64 -20.07 -3.65
N LEU A 61 -4.41 -19.54 -3.76
CA LEU A 61 -3.78 -19.26 -5.06
C LEU A 61 -3.68 -20.53 -5.92
N ALA A 62 -3.35 -21.67 -5.30
CA ALA A 62 -3.35 -22.97 -5.96
C ALA A 62 -4.76 -23.39 -6.43
N LYS A 63 -5.84 -23.13 -5.70
CA LYS A 63 -7.21 -23.45 -6.14
C LYS A 63 -7.67 -22.62 -7.34
N GLU A 64 -7.24 -21.36 -7.44
CA GLU A 64 -7.54 -20.53 -8.60
C GLU A 64 -6.78 -21.01 -9.86
N ILE A 65 -5.46 -21.22 -9.73
CA ILE A 65 -4.60 -21.68 -10.83
C ILE A 65 -4.98 -23.11 -11.26
N PHE A 66 -5.24 -24.01 -10.32
CA PHE A 66 -5.63 -25.40 -10.56
C PHE A 66 -7.17 -25.61 -10.52
N ASN A 67 -7.93 -24.59 -10.89
CA ASN A 67 -9.36 -24.74 -11.17
C ASN A 67 -9.57 -25.78 -12.28
N LYS A 68 -10.61 -26.62 -12.16
CA LYS A 68 -10.97 -27.67 -13.13
C LYS A 68 -11.04 -27.15 -14.57
N SER A 69 -11.56 -25.94 -14.80
CA SER A 69 -11.60 -25.32 -16.13
C SER A 69 -10.20 -24.96 -16.65
N THR A 70 -9.36 -24.37 -15.81
CA THR A 70 -7.96 -24.01 -16.14
C THR A 70 -7.12 -25.26 -16.42
N ILE A 71 -7.28 -26.31 -15.62
CA ILE A 71 -6.64 -27.62 -15.85
C ILE A 71 -7.08 -28.20 -17.20
N ILE A 72 -8.38 -28.17 -17.54
CA ILE A 72 -8.87 -28.67 -18.82
C ILE A 72 -8.26 -27.88 -19.99
N LEU A 73 -8.16 -26.55 -19.89
CA LEU A 73 -7.52 -25.71 -20.91
C LEU A 73 -6.02 -26.00 -21.04
N VAL A 74 -5.29 -26.17 -19.93
CA VAL A 74 -3.86 -26.52 -19.94
C VAL A 74 -3.63 -27.93 -20.50
N ILE A 75 -4.45 -28.91 -20.13
CA ILE A 75 -4.38 -30.27 -20.69
C ILE A 75 -4.72 -30.26 -22.19
N LEU A 76 -5.73 -29.49 -22.62
CA LEU A 76 -6.09 -29.36 -24.03
C LEU A 76 -4.95 -28.69 -24.83
N PHE A 77 -4.34 -27.63 -24.29
CA PHE A 77 -3.19 -26.97 -24.89
C PHE A 77 -1.98 -27.91 -25.00
N LEU A 78 -1.65 -28.66 -23.93
CA LEU A 78 -0.56 -29.64 -23.94
C LEU A 78 -0.85 -30.82 -24.88
N ALA A 79 -2.11 -31.27 -24.98
CA ALA A 79 -2.51 -32.32 -25.92
C ALA A 79 -2.40 -31.84 -27.38
N ILE A 80 -2.87 -30.62 -27.69
CA ILE A 80 -2.72 -30.01 -29.02
C ILE A 80 -1.23 -29.82 -29.34
N TYR A 81 -0.42 -29.33 -28.39
CA TYR A 81 1.03 -29.20 -28.52
C TYR A 81 1.69 -30.56 -28.83
N PHE A 82 1.37 -31.61 -28.07
CA PHE A 82 1.90 -32.95 -28.33
C PHE A 82 1.44 -33.52 -29.67
N ILE A 83 0.18 -33.31 -30.06
CA ILE A 83 -0.35 -33.74 -31.36
C ILE A 83 0.36 -33.01 -32.50
N VAL A 84 0.52 -31.68 -32.41
CA VAL A 84 1.26 -30.88 -33.40
C VAL A 84 2.73 -31.31 -33.47
N TYR A 85 3.40 -31.48 -32.33
CA TYR A 85 4.79 -31.92 -32.25
C TYR A 85 5.00 -33.34 -32.80
N PHE A 86 4.08 -34.27 -32.50
CA PHE A 86 4.11 -35.64 -33.00
C PHE A 86 3.81 -35.72 -34.50
N ILE A 87 2.84 -34.95 -35.00
CA ILE A 87 2.56 -34.81 -36.43
C ILE A 87 3.78 -34.20 -37.15
N LEU A 88 4.40 -33.15 -36.59
CA LEU A 88 5.65 -32.60 -37.14
C LEU A 88 6.76 -33.65 -37.17
N GLY A 89 6.97 -34.37 -36.07
CA GLY A 89 7.98 -35.43 -35.99
C GLY A 89 7.74 -36.54 -37.01
N PHE A 90 6.49 -36.92 -37.25
CA PHE A 90 6.10 -37.93 -38.22
C PHE A 90 6.29 -37.47 -39.67
N PHE A 91 5.92 -36.23 -40.01
CA PHE A 91 6.02 -35.70 -41.38
C PHE A 91 7.40 -35.14 -41.75
N LEU A 92 8.19 -34.66 -40.79
CA LEU A 92 9.51 -34.06 -41.04
C LEU A 92 10.67 -35.05 -40.97
N ASN A 93 10.46 -36.28 -40.46
CA ASN A 93 11.51 -37.31 -40.37
C ASN A 93 11.78 -38.04 -41.70
N LYS A 94 12.01 -37.27 -42.77
CA LYS A 94 12.80 -37.71 -43.93
C LYS A 94 14.21 -37.14 -43.78
N GLY A 95 15.18 -38.05 -43.64
CA GLY A 95 16.51 -37.75 -43.08
C GLY A 95 17.24 -36.57 -43.72
N GLY A 96 17.70 -35.66 -42.87
CA GLY A 96 18.61 -34.56 -43.16
C GLY A 96 19.33 -34.15 -41.87
N GLU A 97 20.41 -33.38 -41.98
CA GLU A 97 21.33 -33.11 -40.86
C GLU A 97 20.67 -32.47 -39.62
N SER A 98 21.29 -32.66 -38.46
CA SER A 98 20.79 -32.19 -37.16
C SER A 98 20.63 -30.66 -37.08
N THR A 99 21.50 -29.90 -37.74
CA THR A 99 21.40 -28.44 -37.92
C THR A 99 20.14 -28.05 -38.68
N ASN A 100 19.85 -28.76 -39.78
CA ASN A 100 18.64 -28.61 -40.56
C ASN A 100 17.39 -29.01 -39.77
N PHE A 101 17.47 -30.00 -38.87
CA PHE A 101 16.37 -30.37 -37.98
C PHE A 101 16.07 -29.29 -36.93
N GLN A 102 17.07 -28.83 -36.15
CA GLN A 102 16.86 -27.79 -35.13
C GLN A 102 16.33 -26.48 -35.75
N THR A 103 16.86 -26.10 -36.91
CA THR A 103 16.41 -24.90 -37.65
C THR A 103 14.96 -25.03 -38.13
N LYS A 104 14.52 -26.22 -38.56
CA LYS A 104 13.11 -26.47 -38.92
C LYS A 104 12.18 -26.39 -37.70
N VAL A 105 12.56 -27.05 -36.59
CA VAL A 105 11.77 -27.03 -35.34
C VAL A 105 11.60 -25.60 -34.82
N SER A 106 12.70 -24.83 -34.80
CA SER A 106 12.71 -23.41 -34.43
C SER A 106 11.76 -22.57 -35.29
N ARG A 107 11.87 -22.68 -36.62
CA ARG A 107 11.00 -21.95 -37.56
C ARG A 107 9.52 -22.33 -37.44
N THR A 108 9.17 -23.60 -37.20
CA THR A 108 7.76 -23.97 -37.00
C THR A 108 7.22 -23.52 -35.64
N PHE A 109 8.05 -23.48 -34.59
CA PHE A 109 7.68 -22.88 -33.30
C PHE A 109 7.35 -21.39 -33.47
N ASP A 110 8.17 -20.63 -34.20
CA ASP A 110 7.90 -19.23 -34.51
C ASP A 110 6.60 -19.05 -35.32
N ILE A 111 6.38 -19.87 -36.36
CA ILE A 111 5.14 -19.83 -37.17
C ILE A 111 3.91 -20.14 -36.30
N PHE A 112 3.99 -21.12 -35.40
CA PHE A 112 2.91 -21.48 -34.50
C PHE A 112 2.55 -20.33 -33.55
N ILE A 113 3.54 -19.69 -32.93
CA ILE A 113 3.31 -18.52 -32.07
C ILE A 113 2.75 -17.35 -32.87
N LEU A 114 3.28 -17.06 -34.07
CA LEU A 114 2.76 -15.99 -34.92
C LEU A 114 1.28 -16.21 -35.28
N VAL A 115 0.89 -17.43 -35.65
CA VAL A 115 -0.52 -17.77 -35.92
C VAL A 115 -1.37 -17.65 -34.66
N ALA A 116 -0.89 -18.12 -33.50
CA ALA A 116 -1.61 -17.97 -32.24
C ALA A 116 -1.82 -16.49 -31.84
N VAL A 117 -0.79 -15.65 -31.98
CA VAL A 117 -0.86 -14.21 -31.73
C VAL A 117 -1.84 -13.54 -32.70
N LEU A 118 -1.80 -13.84 -34.00
CA LEU A 118 -2.76 -13.31 -34.96
C LEU A 118 -4.21 -13.72 -34.64
N ILE A 119 -4.44 -14.95 -34.18
CA ILE A 119 -5.77 -15.41 -33.73
C ILE A 119 -6.22 -14.63 -32.48
N VAL A 120 -5.36 -14.47 -31.47
CA VAL A 120 -5.68 -13.70 -30.26
C VAL A 120 -5.98 -12.23 -30.58
N VAL A 121 -5.19 -11.61 -31.47
CA VAL A 121 -5.41 -10.23 -31.92
C VAL A 121 -6.73 -10.12 -32.72
N ALA A 122 -7.00 -11.04 -33.64
CA ALA A 122 -8.26 -11.04 -34.40
C ALA A 122 -9.49 -11.22 -33.48
N LEU A 123 -9.41 -12.12 -32.50
CA LEU A 123 -10.45 -12.28 -31.48
C LEU A 123 -10.61 -11.02 -30.63
N PHE A 124 -9.53 -10.38 -30.20
CA PHE A 124 -9.60 -9.11 -29.45
C PHE A 124 -10.29 -8.00 -30.26
N PHE A 125 -9.94 -7.83 -31.54
CA PHE A 125 -10.59 -6.83 -32.39
C PHE A 125 -12.07 -7.14 -32.70
N TYR A 126 -12.46 -8.41 -32.70
CA TYR A 126 -13.82 -8.88 -32.98
C TYR A 126 -14.74 -8.87 -31.74
N THR A 127 -14.22 -9.24 -30.56
CA THR A 127 -15.03 -9.46 -29.35
C THR A 127 -15.27 -8.20 -28.54
N TYR A 128 -14.30 -7.27 -28.49
CA TYR A 128 -14.42 -6.02 -27.72
C TYR A 128 -14.92 -4.86 -28.60
N SER A 129 -15.69 -3.94 -28.02
CA SER A 129 -16.02 -2.66 -28.64
C SER A 129 -14.88 -1.63 -28.49
N GLU A 130 -14.89 -0.56 -29.28
CA GLU A 130 -13.82 0.47 -29.26
C GLU A 130 -13.58 1.09 -27.87
N LYS A 131 -14.63 1.28 -27.07
CA LYS A 131 -14.51 1.81 -25.69
C LYS A 131 -13.87 0.80 -24.73
N GLU A 132 -14.15 -0.48 -24.92
CA GLU A 132 -13.54 -1.55 -24.12
C GLU A 132 -12.08 -1.76 -24.54
N LYS A 133 -11.73 -1.59 -25.82
CA LYS A 133 -10.34 -1.58 -26.29
C LYS A 133 -9.52 -0.45 -25.68
N GLU A 134 -10.08 0.77 -25.64
CA GLU A 134 -9.48 1.92 -24.95
C GLU A 134 -9.30 1.64 -23.44
N THR A 135 -10.33 1.08 -22.80
CA THR A 135 -10.27 0.70 -21.37
C THR A 135 -9.17 -0.34 -21.12
N VAL A 136 -9.12 -1.43 -21.88
CA VAL A 136 -8.11 -2.50 -21.74
C VAL A 136 -6.69 -1.98 -22.02
N PHE A 137 -6.51 -1.05 -22.97
CA PHE A 137 -5.21 -0.42 -23.21
C PHE A 137 -4.77 0.45 -22.02
N ASN A 138 -5.68 1.27 -21.49
CA ASN A 138 -5.40 2.13 -20.33
C ASN A 138 -5.15 1.30 -19.07
N ASP A 139 -5.95 0.27 -18.81
CA ASP A 139 -5.73 -0.68 -17.70
C ASP A 139 -4.38 -1.38 -17.83
N LEU A 140 -3.99 -1.83 -19.03
CA LEU A 140 -2.69 -2.47 -19.26
C LEU A 140 -1.52 -1.48 -19.08
N PHE A 141 -1.69 -0.22 -19.51
CA PHE A 141 -0.70 0.84 -19.29
C PHE A 141 -0.54 1.17 -17.80
N GLU A 142 -1.63 1.41 -17.08
CA GLU A 142 -1.58 1.73 -15.64
C GLU A 142 -1.08 0.54 -14.82
N ASN A 143 -1.52 -0.71 -15.08
CA ASN A 143 -0.94 -1.88 -14.42
C ASN A 143 0.57 -2.03 -14.72
N THR A 144 1.05 -1.58 -15.89
CA THR A 144 2.49 -1.56 -16.22
C THR A 144 3.22 -0.45 -15.47
N LYS A 145 2.65 0.76 -15.37
CA LYS A 145 3.18 1.86 -14.52
C LYS A 145 3.27 1.41 -13.06
N ASP A 146 2.18 0.86 -12.54
CA ASP A 146 2.04 0.43 -11.15
C ASP A 146 2.92 -0.80 -10.82
N PHE A 147 3.26 -1.62 -11.82
CA PHE A 147 4.31 -2.64 -11.69
C PHE A 147 5.70 -2.00 -11.61
N ILE A 148 6.08 -1.16 -12.59
CA ILE A 148 7.41 -0.52 -12.66
C ILE A 148 7.70 0.34 -11.42
N ASP A 149 6.68 0.95 -10.82
CA ASP A 149 6.82 1.83 -9.66
C ASP A 149 7.11 1.09 -8.33
N ARG A 150 6.89 -0.23 -8.25
CA ARG A 150 7.03 -1.01 -7.01
C ARG A 150 8.47 -1.52 -6.82
N PRO A 151 9.10 -1.34 -5.64
CA PRO A 151 10.48 -1.79 -5.37
C PRO A 151 10.66 -3.32 -5.38
N SER A 152 9.57 -4.10 -5.37
CA SER A 152 9.60 -5.54 -5.60
C SER A 152 9.95 -5.93 -7.04
N SER A 153 9.70 -5.05 -8.01
CA SER A 153 9.57 -5.42 -9.41
C SER A 153 10.89 -5.68 -10.12
N ILE A 154 12.00 -5.12 -9.63
CA ILE A 154 13.35 -5.54 -10.07
C ILE A 154 13.63 -7.01 -9.70
N PHE A 155 13.24 -7.44 -8.49
CA PHE A 155 13.40 -8.83 -8.05
C PHE A 155 12.44 -9.78 -8.77
N VAL A 156 11.18 -9.37 -8.97
CA VAL A 156 10.19 -10.17 -9.73
C VAL A 156 10.63 -10.33 -11.19
N THR A 157 11.08 -9.26 -11.85
CA THR A 157 11.58 -9.32 -13.23
C THR A 157 12.83 -10.19 -13.34
N GLY A 158 13.79 -10.04 -12.43
CA GLY A 158 14.98 -10.91 -12.37
C GLY A 158 14.63 -12.39 -12.17
N PHE A 159 13.66 -12.71 -11.30
CA PHE A 159 13.16 -14.07 -11.13
C PHE A 159 12.45 -14.61 -12.38
N LEU A 160 11.65 -13.80 -13.06
CA LEU A 160 11.00 -14.17 -14.32
C LEU A 160 12.00 -14.45 -15.45
N ILE A 161 13.09 -13.68 -15.54
CA ILE A 161 14.19 -13.93 -16.49
C ILE A 161 14.86 -15.29 -16.20
N ILE A 162 15.16 -15.59 -14.93
CA ILE A 162 15.73 -16.89 -14.53
C ILE A 162 14.76 -18.03 -14.86
N LEU A 163 13.47 -17.87 -14.54
CA LEU A 163 12.42 -18.85 -14.82
C LEU A 163 12.25 -19.10 -16.33
N LEU A 164 12.34 -18.05 -17.16
CA LEU A 164 12.32 -18.16 -18.62
C LEU A 164 13.47 -19.05 -19.12
N TYR A 165 14.73 -18.79 -18.73
CA TYR A 165 15.85 -19.63 -19.14
C TYR A 165 15.72 -21.09 -18.65
N VAL A 166 15.20 -21.31 -17.43
CA VAL A 166 14.91 -22.67 -16.92
C VAL A 166 13.86 -23.38 -17.78
N ILE A 167 12.79 -22.70 -18.18
CA ILE A 167 11.76 -23.26 -19.07
C ILE A 167 12.35 -23.57 -20.45
N LEU A 168 13.07 -22.63 -21.08
CA LEU A 168 13.70 -22.83 -22.39
C LEU A 168 14.66 -24.04 -22.39
N TYR A 169 15.43 -24.21 -21.30
CA TYR A 169 16.31 -25.36 -21.10
C TYR A 169 15.54 -26.68 -20.95
N LEU A 170 14.49 -26.71 -20.13
CA LEU A 170 13.65 -27.91 -19.91
C LEU A 170 12.97 -28.39 -21.20
N PHE A 171 12.45 -27.47 -22.02
CA PHE A 171 11.87 -27.77 -23.33
C PHE A 171 12.93 -27.99 -24.43
N ARG A 172 14.22 -27.94 -24.11
CA ARG A 172 15.36 -28.10 -25.03
C ARG A 172 15.29 -27.19 -26.26
N ILE A 173 14.78 -25.98 -26.07
CA ILE A 173 14.67 -24.99 -27.15
C ILE A 173 16.08 -24.51 -27.53
N PRO A 174 16.44 -24.45 -28.83
CA PRO A 174 17.76 -24.01 -29.25
C PRO A 174 18.04 -22.56 -28.83
N MET A 175 19.25 -22.31 -28.33
CA MET A 175 19.71 -21.00 -27.84
C MET A 175 20.99 -20.49 -28.54
N THR A 176 21.47 -21.16 -29.59
CA THR A 176 22.60 -20.66 -30.39
C THR A 176 22.12 -19.60 -31.38
N GLN A 177 22.98 -18.62 -31.71
CA GLN A 177 22.60 -17.45 -32.53
C GLN A 177 21.98 -17.81 -33.89
N GLU A 178 22.38 -18.95 -34.49
CA GLU A 178 21.89 -19.41 -35.79
C GLU A 178 20.57 -20.17 -35.74
N THR A 179 20.19 -20.71 -34.57
CA THR A 179 19.04 -21.64 -34.44
C THR A 179 17.98 -21.19 -33.42
N LYS A 180 18.25 -20.15 -32.63
CA LYS A 180 17.34 -19.58 -31.64
C LYS A 180 16.04 -19.07 -32.31
N PRO A 181 14.84 -19.40 -31.80
CA PRO A 181 13.60 -18.90 -32.37
C PRO A 181 13.46 -17.38 -32.20
N PHE A 182 12.86 -16.72 -33.19
CA PHE A 182 12.62 -15.27 -33.17
C PHE A 182 11.80 -14.83 -31.95
N PHE A 183 10.74 -15.56 -31.59
CA PHE A 183 9.92 -15.17 -30.43
C PHE A 183 10.68 -15.32 -29.10
N VAL A 184 11.63 -16.26 -29.00
CA VAL A 184 12.51 -16.39 -27.82
C VAL A 184 13.48 -15.22 -27.74
N TYR A 185 14.09 -14.84 -28.87
CA TYR A 185 14.94 -13.65 -28.96
C TYR A 185 14.16 -12.37 -28.60
N PHE A 186 12.93 -12.23 -29.09
CA PHE A 186 12.07 -11.08 -28.83
C PHE A 186 11.69 -10.96 -27.34
N ILE A 187 11.18 -12.04 -26.73
CA ILE A 187 10.76 -12.06 -25.33
C ILE A 187 11.96 -11.81 -24.40
N GLU A 188 13.12 -12.40 -24.68
CA GLU A 188 14.34 -12.19 -23.90
C GLU A 188 14.84 -10.74 -24.01
N SER A 189 14.84 -10.16 -25.21
CA SER A 189 15.21 -8.76 -25.42
C SER A 189 14.27 -7.81 -24.68
N LEU A 190 12.95 -8.07 -24.75
CA LEU A 190 11.93 -7.28 -24.04
C LEU A 190 12.11 -7.38 -22.52
N ALA A 191 12.37 -8.57 -21.97
CA ALA A 191 12.58 -8.76 -20.54
C ALA A 191 13.83 -8.00 -20.03
N TRP A 192 14.94 -8.03 -20.78
CA TRP A 192 16.13 -7.24 -20.44
C TRP A 192 15.90 -5.72 -20.55
N ILE A 193 15.16 -5.25 -21.57
CA ILE A 193 14.78 -3.84 -21.68
C ILE A 193 13.92 -3.40 -20.48
N VAL A 194 12.91 -4.19 -20.10
CA VAL A 194 12.07 -3.90 -18.92
C VAL A 194 12.89 -3.91 -17.63
N PHE A 195 13.81 -4.86 -17.45
CA PHE A 195 14.70 -4.90 -16.28
C PHE A 195 15.58 -3.65 -16.18
N ILE A 196 16.15 -3.18 -17.30
CA ILE A 196 16.95 -1.95 -17.36
C ILE A 196 16.10 -0.71 -17.07
N ILE A 197 14.87 -0.63 -17.60
CA ILE A 197 13.93 0.46 -17.33
C ILE A 197 13.58 0.52 -15.85
N ILE A 198 13.27 -0.62 -15.21
CA ILE A 198 12.99 -0.67 -13.76
C ILE A 198 14.21 -0.23 -12.96
N ALA A 199 15.41 -0.75 -13.24
CA ALA A 199 16.63 -0.34 -12.54
C ALA A 199 16.95 1.17 -12.71
N PHE A 200 16.60 1.77 -13.86
CA PHE A 200 16.73 3.20 -14.11
C PHE A 200 15.68 4.01 -13.32
N VAL A 201 14.42 3.58 -13.29
CA VAL A 201 13.36 4.22 -12.49
C VAL A 201 13.68 4.13 -11.00
N ASP A 202 14.08 2.95 -10.51
CA ASP A 202 14.51 2.73 -9.12
C ASP A 202 15.68 3.65 -8.74
N PHE A 203 16.66 3.84 -9.63
CA PHE A 203 17.76 4.77 -9.38
C PHE A 203 17.26 6.21 -9.20
N PHE A 204 16.44 6.73 -10.11
CA PHE A 204 15.90 8.10 -9.98
C PHE A 204 14.99 8.23 -8.76
N LYS A 205 14.19 7.21 -8.44
CA LYS A 205 13.27 7.21 -7.31
C LYS A 205 13.97 7.15 -5.95
N TYR A 206 14.91 6.22 -5.77
CA TYR A 206 15.53 5.93 -4.47
C TYR A 206 16.87 6.64 -4.24
N VAL A 207 17.59 7.04 -5.30
CA VAL A 207 18.85 7.81 -5.18
C VAL A 207 18.63 9.31 -5.35
N LEU A 208 17.76 9.72 -6.29
CA LEU A 208 17.53 11.14 -6.61
C LEU A 208 16.20 11.69 -6.05
N GLY A 209 15.27 10.84 -5.60
CA GLY A 209 13.96 11.27 -5.10
C GLY A 209 12.98 11.74 -6.17
N ILE A 210 13.19 11.36 -7.45
CA ILE A 210 12.42 11.82 -8.61
C ILE A 210 11.57 10.67 -9.16
N SER A 211 10.25 10.88 -9.21
CA SER A 211 9.30 9.90 -9.77
C SER A 211 9.17 10.04 -11.30
N ILE A 212 9.95 9.27 -12.05
CA ILE A 212 9.90 9.28 -13.53
C ILE A 212 8.56 8.78 -14.06
N THR A 213 7.96 7.79 -13.38
CA THR A 213 6.64 7.21 -13.69
C THR A 213 5.52 8.26 -13.75
N ASP A 214 5.59 9.28 -12.88
CA ASP A 214 4.61 10.39 -12.85
C ASP A 214 4.93 11.52 -13.84
N MET A 215 6.20 11.68 -14.23
CA MET A 215 6.57 12.56 -15.34
C MET A 215 6.11 11.97 -16.68
N LEU A 216 6.15 10.63 -16.81
CA LEU A 216 5.74 9.91 -18.01
C LEU A 216 4.21 9.89 -18.20
N SER A 217 3.42 9.63 -17.14
CA SER A 217 1.95 9.65 -17.28
C SER A 217 1.43 11.04 -17.66
N LYS A 218 2.01 12.13 -17.12
CA LYS A 218 1.69 13.51 -17.51
C LYS A 218 1.99 13.86 -18.98
N LEU A 219 2.93 13.17 -19.62
CA LEU A 219 3.23 13.33 -21.05
C LEU A 219 2.28 12.52 -21.94
N ILE A 220 1.85 11.35 -21.49
CA ILE A 220 1.01 10.41 -22.26
C ILE A 220 -0.48 10.76 -22.12
N ASN A 221 -0.92 11.18 -20.94
CA ASN A 221 -2.32 11.43 -20.62
C ASN A 221 -2.52 12.85 -20.02
N PRO A 222 -2.35 13.93 -20.80
CA PRO A 222 -2.41 15.33 -20.34
C PRO A 222 -3.84 15.82 -19.99
N LYS A 223 -4.72 14.91 -19.54
CA LYS A 223 -6.12 15.17 -19.15
C LYS A 223 -6.41 14.78 -17.69
N GLU A 224 -5.42 14.28 -16.93
CA GLU A 224 -5.62 13.90 -15.52
C GLU A 224 -5.91 15.12 -14.60
N ASP A 225 -5.41 16.31 -14.94
CA ASP A 225 -5.43 17.50 -14.07
C ASP A 225 -6.82 18.16 -13.87
N GLU A 226 -7.95 17.51 -14.25
CA GLU A 226 -9.32 18.03 -14.05
C GLU A 226 -10.15 17.26 -12.99
N LYS A 227 -9.58 16.26 -12.28
CA LYS A 227 -10.22 15.63 -11.12
C LYS A 227 -9.28 15.36 -9.95
N ASP A 228 -9.69 15.84 -8.78
CA ASP A 228 -9.10 15.60 -7.46
C ASP A 228 -7.59 15.88 -7.35
N GLU A 229 -7.22 17.17 -7.32
CA GLU A 229 -5.91 17.64 -6.88
C GLU A 229 -5.62 17.14 -5.46
N LYS A 230 -4.91 16.01 -5.34
CA LYS A 230 -4.41 15.50 -4.07
C LYS A 230 -3.40 16.52 -3.51
N PRO A 231 -3.65 17.15 -2.34
CA PRO A 231 -2.72 18.12 -1.76
C PRO A 231 -1.48 17.42 -1.22
N THR A 232 -0.53 17.14 -2.13
CA THR A 232 0.83 16.75 -1.77
C THR A 232 1.53 17.97 -1.17
N PRO A 233 1.91 17.96 0.13
CA PRO A 233 2.49 19.15 0.74
C PRO A 233 3.90 19.37 0.19
N LYS A 234 4.04 20.30 -0.76
CA LYS A 234 5.34 20.87 -1.13
C LYS A 234 5.99 21.37 0.17
N PRO A 235 7.22 20.95 0.53
CA PRO A 235 7.90 21.41 1.73
C PRO A 235 8.42 22.83 1.51
N THR A 236 7.53 23.82 1.60
CA THR A 236 7.87 25.23 1.41
C THR A 236 8.86 25.67 2.49
N ASN A 237 9.92 26.39 2.11
CA ASN A 237 10.92 26.88 3.06
C ASN A 237 10.50 28.19 3.78
N THR A 238 9.24 28.60 3.63
CA THR A 238 8.64 29.78 4.27
C THR A 238 7.96 29.40 5.60
N ASN A 239 7.73 30.39 6.45
CA ASN A 239 6.86 30.23 7.61
C ASN A 239 5.39 30.24 7.17
N GLU A 240 4.56 29.41 7.80
CA GLU A 240 3.10 29.37 7.62
C GLU A 240 2.41 29.17 8.99
N VAL A 241 1.09 29.37 9.04
CA VAL A 241 0.29 28.98 10.22
C VAL A 241 -0.08 27.50 10.12
N PHE A 242 0.09 26.76 11.20
CA PHE A 242 -0.38 25.38 11.34
C PHE A 242 -1.10 25.16 12.67
N ASN A 243 -2.13 24.31 12.64
CA ASN A 243 -2.94 23.97 13.81
C ASN A 243 -2.66 22.56 14.31
N ILE A 244 -2.62 22.41 15.64
CA ILE A 244 -2.57 21.14 16.36
C ILE A 244 -3.95 20.92 16.98
N SER A 245 -4.68 19.90 16.53
CA SER A 245 -6.15 19.84 16.62
C SER A 245 -6.75 18.99 17.75
N ASN A 246 -5.93 18.39 18.61
CA ASN A 246 -6.38 17.40 19.60
C ASN A 246 -7.12 17.98 20.83
N ASN A 247 -7.14 19.30 21.00
CA ASN A 247 -7.79 20.03 22.09
C ASN A 247 -7.35 19.64 23.52
N LEU A 248 -6.05 19.37 23.74
CA LEU A 248 -5.54 18.90 25.04
C LEU A 248 -4.81 19.96 25.89
N TYR A 249 -4.54 21.16 25.36
CA TYR A 249 -3.48 22.05 25.84
C TYR A 249 -4.00 23.37 26.44
N THR A 250 -3.36 23.82 27.51
CA THR A 250 -3.53 25.16 28.10
C THR A 250 -2.77 26.23 27.31
N TYR A 251 -2.96 27.50 27.65
CA TYR A 251 -2.22 28.61 27.02
C TYR A 251 -0.70 28.55 27.30
N GLU A 252 -0.29 28.03 28.46
CA GLU A 252 1.13 27.85 28.81
C GLU A 252 1.74 26.67 28.02
N ASP A 253 1.05 25.53 27.97
CA ASP A 253 1.43 24.39 27.12
C ASP A 253 1.62 24.84 25.66
N ALA A 254 0.70 25.67 25.15
CA ALA A 254 0.69 26.13 23.76
C ALA A 254 1.96 26.91 23.37
N GLN A 255 2.51 27.72 24.28
CA GLN A 255 3.77 28.44 24.05
C GLN A 255 4.96 27.47 23.94
N ALA A 256 5.05 26.50 24.86
CA ALA A 256 6.09 25.47 24.83
C ALA A 256 5.99 24.57 23.59
N ILE A 257 4.77 24.22 23.18
CA ILE A 257 4.49 23.39 22.01
C ILE A 257 4.95 24.06 20.72
N CYS A 258 4.59 25.32 20.45
CA CYS A 258 5.11 26.01 19.26
C CYS A 258 6.64 26.15 19.31
N SER A 259 7.19 26.47 20.47
CA SER A 259 8.64 26.57 20.66
C SER A 259 9.37 25.26 20.32
N SER A 260 8.77 24.09 20.61
CA SER A 260 9.33 22.78 20.25
C SER A 260 9.44 22.52 18.75
N TYR A 261 8.64 23.20 17.93
CA TYR A 261 8.71 23.18 16.46
C TYR A 261 9.60 24.29 15.88
N GLY A 262 10.28 25.10 16.73
CA GLY A 262 10.98 26.31 16.29
C GLY A 262 10.03 27.42 15.81
N ALA A 263 8.76 27.35 16.22
CA ALA A 263 7.69 28.27 15.88
C ALA A 263 7.31 29.15 17.09
N LYS A 264 6.42 30.13 16.88
CA LYS A 264 5.74 30.88 17.94
C LYS A 264 4.25 30.64 17.87
N LEU A 265 3.48 31.08 18.87
CA LEU A 265 2.03 31.22 18.71
C LEU A 265 1.74 32.17 17.54
N ALA A 266 0.75 31.85 16.73
CA ALA A 266 0.35 32.69 15.61
C ALA A 266 -0.43 33.92 16.09
N THR A 267 -0.16 35.09 15.50
CA THR A 267 -0.93 36.32 15.75
C THR A 267 -2.26 36.30 14.99
N TYR A 268 -3.18 37.22 15.32
CA TYR A 268 -4.44 37.35 14.59
C TYR A 268 -4.21 37.60 13.09
N GLU A 269 -3.26 38.47 12.74
CA GLU A 269 -2.96 38.88 11.37
C GLU A 269 -2.42 37.70 10.55
N GLN A 270 -1.59 36.85 11.16
CA GLN A 270 -1.06 35.64 10.53
C GLN A 270 -2.16 34.60 10.28
N ILE A 271 -3.12 34.47 11.20
CA ILE A 271 -4.28 33.58 11.07
C ILE A 271 -5.26 34.13 10.01
N GLU A 272 -5.45 35.45 9.95
CA GLU A 272 -6.28 36.11 8.93
C GLU A 272 -5.66 36.02 7.53
N ASP A 273 -4.33 36.15 7.42
CA ASP A 273 -3.61 35.90 6.16
C ASP A 273 -3.70 34.44 5.73
N ALA A 274 -3.49 33.49 6.65
CA ALA A 274 -3.69 32.07 6.36
C ALA A 274 -5.12 31.78 5.86
N TYR A 275 -6.14 32.40 6.48
CA TYR A 275 -7.54 32.30 6.04
C TYR A 275 -7.77 32.87 4.63
N LYS A 276 -7.19 34.03 4.29
CA LYS A 276 -7.23 34.59 2.93
C LYS A 276 -6.59 33.66 1.90
N ASN A 277 -5.55 32.92 2.31
CA ASN A 277 -4.89 31.88 1.53
C ASN A 277 -5.56 30.49 1.64
N GLY A 278 -6.82 30.42 2.08
CA GLY A 278 -7.64 29.19 2.05
C GLY A 278 -7.55 28.29 3.28
N ALA A 279 -6.88 28.70 4.36
CA ALA A 279 -6.77 27.88 5.57
C ALA A 279 -8.13 27.62 6.25
N GLU A 280 -8.30 26.41 6.78
CA GLU A 280 -9.48 25.98 7.53
C GLU A 280 -9.15 24.92 8.60
N TRP A 281 -9.62 25.15 9.82
CA TRP A 281 -9.69 24.11 10.86
C TRP A 281 -10.85 24.39 11.81
N CYS A 282 -11.71 23.38 12.01
CA CYS A 282 -12.95 23.49 12.78
C CYS A 282 -12.74 23.25 14.28
N ASN A 283 -11.67 23.82 14.86
CA ASN A 283 -11.35 23.69 16.28
C ASN A 283 -10.56 24.91 16.77
N TYR A 284 -10.90 25.39 17.96
CA TYR A 284 -10.14 26.45 18.65
C TYR A 284 -8.67 26.06 18.79
N GLY A 285 -7.77 26.98 18.42
CA GLY A 285 -6.35 26.89 18.73
C GLY A 285 -5.88 28.11 19.54
N TRP A 286 -5.15 27.87 20.62
CA TRP A 286 -4.43 28.92 21.34
C TRP A 286 -3.51 29.68 20.38
N SER A 287 -3.54 30.99 20.49
CA SER A 287 -2.92 31.98 19.60
C SER A 287 -2.32 33.11 20.47
N ASP A 288 -1.51 33.98 19.88
CA ASP A 288 -0.81 35.02 20.65
C ASP A 288 -1.79 35.96 21.39
N GLY A 289 -1.36 36.50 22.53
CA GLY A 289 -2.18 37.38 23.38
C GLY A 289 -3.28 36.69 24.21
N GLN A 290 -3.14 35.38 24.51
CA GLN A 290 -4.17 34.56 25.19
C GLN A 290 -5.52 34.52 24.44
N MET A 291 -5.43 34.56 23.11
CA MET A 291 -6.56 34.41 22.20
C MET A 291 -6.73 32.93 21.82
N ALA A 292 -7.96 32.49 21.57
CA ALA A 292 -8.23 31.21 20.92
C ALA A 292 -9.00 31.46 19.62
N PHE A 293 -8.43 31.06 18.49
CA PHE A 293 -8.96 31.35 17.16
C PHE A 293 -9.05 30.11 16.26
N PHE A 294 -9.96 30.16 15.30
CA PHE A 294 -10.05 29.19 14.21
C PHE A 294 -10.66 29.77 12.92
N PRO A 295 -10.08 29.51 11.73
CA PRO A 295 -10.59 29.99 10.44
C PRO A 295 -11.64 29.03 9.86
N THR A 296 -12.66 29.57 9.18
CA THR A 296 -13.65 28.76 8.44
C THR A 296 -14.07 29.47 7.16
N GLN A 297 -14.02 28.74 6.05
CA GLN A 297 -14.24 29.21 4.69
C GLN A 297 -15.72 29.37 4.37
N LYS A 298 -16.02 30.30 3.45
CA LYS A 298 -17.40 30.57 3.03
C LYS A 298 -18.04 29.37 2.32
N THR A 299 -17.25 28.56 1.62
CA THR A 299 -17.65 27.30 0.99
C THR A 299 -18.15 26.30 2.03
N THR A 300 -17.30 25.89 2.97
CA THR A 300 -17.62 24.98 4.08
C THR A 300 -18.86 25.45 4.84
N TRP A 301 -18.90 26.71 5.29
CA TRP A 301 -20.07 27.25 5.99
C TRP A 301 -21.37 27.14 5.17
N THR A 302 -21.30 27.30 3.85
CA THR A 302 -22.48 27.22 2.96
C THR A 302 -22.95 25.79 2.77
N GLU A 303 -22.04 24.82 2.71
CA GLU A 303 -22.38 23.39 2.76
C GLU A 303 -23.05 23.01 4.08
N LEU A 304 -22.51 23.49 5.21
CA LEU A 304 -23.09 23.26 6.54
C LEU A 304 -24.52 23.80 6.67
N GLN A 305 -24.89 24.88 5.96
CA GLN A 305 -26.28 25.39 5.96
C GLN A 305 -27.30 24.42 5.36
N LYS A 306 -26.88 23.45 4.54
CA LYS A 306 -27.76 22.41 3.96
C LYS A 306 -28.22 21.38 4.99
N PHE A 307 -27.51 21.24 6.12
CA PHE A 307 -27.74 20.21 7.12
C PHE A 307 -28.31 20.83 8.42
N PRO A 308 -29.63 20.73 8.71
CA PRO A 308 -30.26 21.49 9.78
C PRO A 308 -29.68 21.29 11.20
N LYS A 309 -29.07 20.12 11.48
CA LYS A 309 -28.42 19.82 12.76
C LYS A 309 -26.99 20.37 12.89
N HIS A 310 -26.37 20.79 11.78
CA HIS A 310 -24.94 21.11 11.67
C HIS A 310 -24.67 22.56 11.22
N LYS A 311 -25.71 23.39 11.11
CA LYS A 311 -25.62 24.78 10.60
C LYS A 311 -24.66 25.70 11.36
N ASN A 312 -24.37 25.36 12.62
CA ASN A 312 -23.52 26.13 13.53
C ASN A 312 -22.17 25.45 13.81
N ASP A 313 -21.94 24.26 13.24
CA ASP A 313 -20.64 23.60 13.26
C ASP A 313 -19.65 24.54 12.56
N CYS A 314 -18.41 24.61 13.04
CA CYS A 314 -17.40 25.54 12.51
C CYS A 314 -17.80 27.04 12.50
N GLY A 315 -18.83 27.44 13.27
CA GLY A 315 -19.14 28.86 13.50
C GLY A 315 -19.61 29.63 12.27
N ARG A 316 -18.85 30.66 11.87
CA ARG A 316 -19.18 31.63 10.81
C ARG A 316 -18.02 31.76 9.80
N PRO A 317 -18.26 32.26 8.57
CA PRO A 317 -17.17 32.54 7.64
C PRO A 317 -16.21 33.60 8.20
N GLY A 318 -14.90 33.38 8.10
CA GLY A 318 -13.87 34.25 8.65
C GLY A 318 -13.11 33.63 9.82
N ILE A 319 -12.51 34.49 10.65
CA ILE A 319 -11.83 34.08 11.90
C ILE A 319 -12.84 34.09 13.04
N ASN A 320 -13.00 32.93 13.69
CA ASN A 320 -13.89 32.73 14.83
C ASN A 320 -13.07 32.67 16.12
N GLY A 321 -13.62 33.18 17.21
CA GLY A 321 -13.02 33.14 18.55
C GLY A 321 -12.65 34.51 19.09
N GLY A 322 -11.68 34.55 20.02
CA GLY A 322 -11.32 35.78 20.74
C GLY A 322 -10.50 35.52 22.01
N TYR A 323 -10.44 36.52 22.89
CA TYR A 323 -9.74 36.43 24.17
C TYR A 323 -10.43 35.45 25.12
N ILE A 324 -9.64 34.57 25.73
CA ILE A 324 -10.14 33.59 26.71
C ILE A 324 -9.57 33.94 28.08
N HIS A 325 -10.42 34.34 29.03
CA HIS A 325 -9.97 34.81 30.34
C HIS A 325 -9.26 33.73 31.17
N ASN A 326 -9.66 32.45 31.05
CA ASN A 326 -9.05 31.34 31.76
C ASN A 326 -7.98 30.64 30.89
N PRO A 327 -6.67 30.76 31.18
CA PRO A 327 -5.61 30.12 30.40
C PRO A 327 -5.61 28.58 30.52
N HIS A 328 -6.27 28.01 31.53
CA HIS A 328 -6.29 26.56 31.79
C HIS A 328 -7.33 25.80 30.94
N VAL A 329 -8.07 26.48 30.06
CA VAL A 329 -8.98 25.81 29.13
C VAL A 329 -8.18 25.01 28.11
N LYS A 330 -8.62 23.77 27.83
CA LYS A 330 -7.94 22.88 26.90
C LYS A 330 -8.43 23.11 25.47
N PHE A 331 -7.54 23.61 24.63
CA PHE A 331 -7.75 23.83 23.20
C PHE A 331 -6.59 23.25 22.39
N GLY A 332 -6.70 23.33 21.06
CA GLY A 332 -5.58 23.09 20.16
C GLY A 332 -4.56 24.22 20.25
N VAL A 333 -3.62 24.26 19.30
CA VAL A 333 -2.61 25.32 19.21
C VAL A 333 -2.47 25.80 17.78
N ASN A 334 -2.46 27.12 17.56
CA ASN A 334 -2.10 27.75 16.29
C ASN A 334 -0.66 28.24 16.37
N CYS A 335 0.25 27.59 15.66
CA CYS A 335 1.66 27.98 15.58
C CYS A 335 1.97 28.68 14.25
N TYR A 336 2.89 29.65 14.27
CA TYR A 336 3.46 30.26 13.07
C TYR A 336 4.98 30.01 13.03
N GLY A 337 5.44 29.40 11.93
CA GLY A 337 6.83 29.01 11.74
C GLY A 337 6.98 27.99 10.62
N LYS A 338 8.10 27.27 10.59
CA LYS A 338 8.31 26.19 9.62
C LYS A 338 7.52 24.94 10.03
N LYS A 339 6.44 24.66 9.31
CA LYS A 339 5.55 23.52 9.57
C LYS A 339 6.31 22.18 9.50
N PRO A 340 6.07 21.25 10.43
CA PRO A 340 6.68 19.91 10.37
C PRO A 340 6.21 19.13 9.13
N LYS A 341 7.02 18.19 8.66
CA LYS A 341 6.62 17.25 7.60
C LYS A 341 5.44 16.41 8.08
N ALA A 342 4.39 16.33 7.27
CA ALA A 342 3.20 15.52 7.57
C ALA A 342 3.58 14.04 7.78
N ASN A 343 3.11 13.46 8.89
CA ASN A 343 3.26 12.04 9.18
C ASN A 343 2.11 11.21 8.54
N PRO A 344 2.18 9.86 8.51
CA PRO A 344 1.15 9.03 7.86
C PRO A 344 -0.27 9.20 8.43
N GLN A 345 -0.40 9.58 9.71
CA GLN A 345 -1.70 9.88 10.33
C GLN A 345 -2.23 11.24 9.85
N ASP A 346 -1.37 12.26 9.73
CA ASP A 346 -1.73 13.58 9.19
C ASP A 346 -2.22 13.45 7.73
N LEU A 347 -1.49 12.67 6.92
CA LEU A 347 -1.86 12.38 5.54
C LEU A 347 -3.17 11.59 5.45
N SER A 348 -3.42 10.67 6.39
CA SER A 348 -4.70 9.95 6.48
C SER A 348 -5.84 10.89 6.87
N LEU A 349 -5.63 11.83 7.80
CA LEU A 349 -6.61 12.85 8.19
C LEU A 349 -6.89 13.82 7.05
N LEU A 350 -5.87 14.25 6.30
CA LEU A 350 -6.00 15.10 5.11
C LEU A 350 -6.87 14.43 4.03
N ASN A 351 -6.56 13.19 3.68
CA ASN A 351 -7.31 12.38 2.71
C ASN A 351 -8.76 12.06 3.14
N ASN A 352 -9.04 12.09 4.45
CA ASN A 352 -10.38 11.84 5.00
C ASN A 352 -11.20 13.14 5.19
N LYS A 353 -10.58 14.26 5.52
CA LYS A 353 -11.22 15.59 5.61
C LYS A 353 -11.92 15.96 4.30
N GLY A 354 -11.26 15.72 3.16
CA GLY A 354 -11.85 15.94 1.83
C GLY A 354 -13.05 15.04 1.48
N LYS A 355 -13.39 14.05 2.31
CA LYS A 355 -14.48 13.08 2.05
C LYS A 355 -15.63 13.14 3.06
N ASN A 356 -15.41 13.69 4.26
CA ASN A 356 -16.45 13.87 5.27
C ASN A 356 -16.23 15.21 5.99
N LEU A 357 -17.16 16.16 5.84
CA LEU A 357 -17.17 17.40 6.63
C LEU A 357 -17.45 17.14 8.12
N PHE A 358 -17.92 15.94 8.47
CA PHE A 358 -18.39 15.58 9.81
C PHE A 358 -17.65 14.37 10.37
N PRO A 359 -17.33 14.34 11.68
CA PRO A 359 -17.15 13.07 12.37
C PRO A 359 -18.50 12.33 12.34
N LYS A 360 -18.50 11.09 11.85
CA LYS A 360 -19.70 10.25 11.79
C LYS A 360 -20.32 10.09 13.18
N SER A 361 -21.65 10.20 13.28
CA SER A 361 -22.33 10.04 14.57
C SER A 361 -22.22 8.61 15.08
N GLU A 362 -22.46 8.37 16.38
CA GLU A 362 -22.46 7.01 16.93
C GLU A 362 -23.45 6.08 16.22
N ALA A 363 -24.58 6.63 15.74
CA ALA A 363 -25.55 5.91 14.94
C ALA A 363 -25.01 5.53 13.55
N ASP A 364 -24.29 6.44 12.88
CA ASP A 364 -23.65 6.17 11.59
C ASP A 364 -22.51 5.16 11.73
N VAL A 365 -21.69 5.28 12.77
CA VAL A 365 -20.61 4.32 13.08
C VAL A 365 -21.18 2.95 13.46
N ALA A 366 -22.32 2.89 14.15
CA ALA A 366 -23.03 1.64 14.42
C ALA A 366 -23.69 1.05 13.16
N LEU A 367 -24.14 1.89 12.22
CA LEU A 367 -24.67 1.47 10.93
C LEU A 367 -23.56 0.94 10.02
N ASP A 368 -22.44 1.66 9.87
CA ASP A 368 -21.23 1.22 9.16
C ASP A 368 -20.78 -0.17 9.66
N LYS A 369 -20.66 -0.35 10.98
CA LYS A 369 -20.29 -1.64 11.59
C LYS A 369 -21.26 -2.77 11.23
N LYS A 370 -22.56 -2.49 11.11
CA LYS A 370 -23.57 -3.46 10.64
C LYS A 370 -23.44 -3.72 9.13
N VAL A 371 -23.23 -2.68 8.32
CA VAL A 371 -23.03 -2.79 6.87
C VAL A 371 -21.78 -3.61 6.56
N ASP A 372 -20.66 -3.37 7.25
CA ASP A 372 -19.43 -4.14 7.07
C ASP A 372 -19.53 -5.57 7.60
N TYR A 373 -20.30 -5.82 8.65
CA TYR A 373 -20.68 -7.17 9.05
C TYR A 373 -21.44 -7.90 7.94
N TRP A 374 -22.44 -7.25 7.33
CA TRP A 374 -23.24 -7.84 6.26
C TRP A 374 -22.46 -7.99 4.94
N LYS A 375 -21.53 -7.09 4.61
CA LYS A 375 -20.59 -7.29 3.48
C LYS A 375 -19.71 -8.53 3.70
N LYS A 376 -19.13 -8.69 4.90
CA LYS A 376 -18.20 -9.81 5.22
C LYS A 376 -18.88 -11.17 5.35
N ASN A 377 -20.19 -11.20 5.57
CA ASN A 377 -20.98 -12.42 5.74
C ASN A 377 -22.04 -12.61 4.65
N GLY A 378 -22.08 -11.72 3.64
CA GLY A 378 -23.15 -11.64 2.65
C GLY A 378 -23.38 -12.96 1.94
N ASP A 379 -22.35 -13.48 1.29
CA ASP A 379 -22.38 -14.73 0.51
C ASP A 379 -22.73 -15.98 1.32
N LYS A 380 -22.70 -15.89 2.66
CA LYS A 380 -22.97 -16.98 3.60
C LYS A 380 -24.33 -16.88 4.29
N MET A 381 -24.88 -15.68 4.43
CA MET A 381 -26.07 -15.40 5.23
C MET A 381 -27.21 -14.72 4.47
N LEU A 382 -26.92 -14.07 3.34
CA LEU A 382 -27.89 -13.39 2.49
C LEU A 382 -28.12 -14.23 1.24
N ARG A 383 -29.40 -14.49 0.91
CA ARG A 383 -29.81 -15.16 -0.32
C ARG A 383 -30.63 -14.18 -1.13
N LEU A 384 -30.12 -13.79 -2.29
CA LEU A 384 -30.85 -12.95 -3.24
C LEU A 384 -31.80 -13.85 -4.05
N ASN A 385 -33.03 -13.36 -4.26
CA ASN A 385 -33.96 -13.96 -5.22
C ASN A 385 -33.60 -13.46 -6.63
N SER A 386 -33.88 -14.29 -7.63
CA SER A 386 -33.88 -13.86 -9.03
C SER A 386 -35.02 -12.86 -9.29
N PHE A 387 -34.79 -11.90 -10.20
CA PHE A 387 -35.79 -10.90 -10.59
C PHE A 387 -37.15 -11.50 -11.00
N ASN A 388 -37.13 -12.67 -11.64
CA ASN A 388 -38.31 -13.53 -11.80
C ASN A 388 -37.89 -15.01 -11.95
N ASN A 389 -38.85 -15.87 -12.31
CA ASN A 389 -38.65 -17.32 -12.47
C ASN A 389 -37.73 -17.71 -13.66
N VAL A 390 -37.30 -16.76 -14.49
CA VAL A 390 -36.54 -16.99 -15.73
C VAL A 390 -35.27 -16.12 -15.81
N LYS A 391 -35.27 -14.92 -15.23
CA LYS A 391 -34.13 -13.98 -15.21
C LYS A 391 -33.61 -13.72 -13.80
N TRP A 392 -32.29 -13.70 -13.65
CA TRP A 392 -31.60 -13.27 -12.42
C TRP A 392 -31.76 -11.76 -12.16
N SER A 393 -31.59 -10.94 -13.21
CA SER A 393 -31.64 -9.48 -13.18
C SER A 393 -32.75 -8.96 -14.11
N GLU A 394 -33.18 -7.72 -13.91
CA GLU A 394 -34.04 -6.99 -14.85
C GLU A 394 -33.26 -6.61 -16.13
N PHE A 395 -32.03 -6.14 -15.91
CA PHE A 395 -31.01 -5.72 -16.87
C PHE A 395 -30.07 -6.88 -17.21
#